data_AF-A0A6P1A914-F1
#
_entry.id   AF-A0A6P1A914-F1
#
_cell.length_a   1.000
_cell.length_b   1.000
_cell.length_c   1.000
_cell.angle_alpha   90.00
_cell.angle_beta   90.00
_cell.angle_gamma   90.00
#
_symmetry.space_group_name_H-M   'P 1'
#
loop_
_entity.id
_entity.type
_entity.pdbx_description
1 polymer ?
#
loop_
_entity_poly.entity_id
_entity_poly.type
_entity_poly.pdbx_seq_one_letter_code
_entity_poly.pdbx_strand_id
1 'polypeptide(L)'
;MSYFQEAKAHFIASHQHPINQILHHITNLVAIAAVICLFIDWRLTAICVVLTQVFALSGHIFFEKNEPAFRKYPGIVILASMSWSFENWFGLRQILSQQTSN
;
A
#
# COMPACT_ATOMS: atom_id res chain seq x y z
N MET A 1 13.04 -16.76 -9.79
CA MET A 1 12.38 -15.71 -8.98
C MET A 1 11.14 -16.34 -8.36
N SER A 2 10.86 -16.19 -7.07
CA SER A 2 9.62 -16.75 -6.49
C SER A 2 8.39 -15.92 -6.88
N TYR A 3 7.19 -16.52 -6.86
CA TYR A 3 5.93 -15.85 -7.23
C TYR A 3 5.70 -14.54 -6.46
N PHE A 4 6.01 -14.52 -5.17
CA PHE A 4 5.94 -13.33 -4.34
C PHE A 4 6.89 -12.21 -4.81
N GLN A 5 8.12 -12.55 -5.19
CA GLN A 5 9.10 -11.57 -5.66
C GLN A 5 8.69 -10.96 -7.00
N GLU A 6 8.05 -11.75 -7.87
CA GLU A 6 7.48 -11.23 -9.12
C GLU A 6 6.30 -10.28 -8.86
N ALA A 7 5.39 -10.65 -7.96
CA ALA A 7 4.28 -9.80 -7.55
C ALA A 7 4.77 -8.49 -6.92
N LYS A 8 5.80 -8.56 -6.08
CA LYS A 8 6.43 -7.41 -5.44
C LYS A 8 7.14 -6.50 -6.44
N ALA A 9 7.89 -7.06 -7.38
CA ALA A 9 8.54 -6.29 -8.44
C ALA A 9 7.49 -5.55 -9.30
N HIS A 10 6.40 -6.25 -9.65
CA HIS A 10 5.29 -5.62 -10.39
C HIS A 10 4.58 -4.55 -9.56
N PHE A 11 4.31 -4.80 -8.28
CA PHE A 11 3.76 -3.81 -7.36
C PHE A 11 4.61 -2.54 -7.35
N ILE A 12 5.92 -2.64 -7.11
CA ILE A 12 6.81 -1.48 -7.08
C ILE A 12 6.77 -0.74 -8.43
N ALA A 13 6.86 -1.46 -9.56
CA ALA A 13 6.80 -0.86 -10.89
C ALA A 13 5.49 -0.12 -11.17
N SER A 14 4.37 -0.56 -10.60
CA SER A 14 3.06 0.10 -10.73
C SER A 14 2.88 1.34 -9.83
N HIS A 15 3.82 1.61 -8.92
CA HIS A 15 3.74 2.70 -7.93
C HIS A 15 5.00 3.58 -7.98
N GLN A 16 5.05 4.52 -8.92
CA GLN A 16 6.21 5.40 -9.12
C GLN A 16 5.97 6.80 -8.55
N HIS A 17 4.72 7.26 -8.48
CA HIS A 17 4.39 8.58 -7.98
C HIS A 17 4.51 8.64 -6.45
N PRO A 18 5.25 9.60 -5.87
CA PRO A 18 5.47 9.66 -4.41
C PRO A 18 4.18 9.73 -3.60
N ILE A 19 3.18 10.49 -4.07
CA ILE A 19 1.87 10.56 -3.39
C ILE A 19 1.15 9.20 -3.39
N ASN A 20 1.22 8.45 -4.49
CA ASN A 20 0.60 7.12 -4.56
C ASN A 20 1.32 6.14 -3.61
N GLN A 21 2.65 6.19 -3.54
CA GLN A 21 3.45 5.43 -2.58
C GLN A 21 3.05 5.72 -1.12
N ILE A 22 2.91 7.00 -0.75
CA ILE A 22 2.44 7.44 0.58
C ILE A 22 1.03 6.91 0.86
N LEU A 23 0.11 7.02 -0.10
CA LEU A 23 -1.26 6.51 0.05
C LEU A 23 -1.28 4.99 0.31
N HIS A 24 -0.38 4.21 -0.30
CA HIS A 24 -0.26 2.78 -0.02
C HIS A 24 0.34 2.48 1.36
N HIS A 25 1.29 3.29 1.84
CA HIS A 25 1.74 3.18 3.24
C HIS A 25 0.61 3.47 4.23
N ILE A 26 -0.17 4.53 4.01
CA ILE A 26 -1.36 4.84 4.80
C ILE A 26 -2.39 3.70 4.72
N THR A 27 -2.63 3.16 3.52
CA THR A 27 -3.52 2.01 3.31
C THR A 27 -3.11 0.83 4.18
N ASN A 28 -1.82 0.51 4.25
CA ASN A 28 -1.32 -0.60 5.06
C ASN A 28 -1.43 -0.32 6.57
N LEU A 29 -1.21 0.92 7.03
CA LEU A 29 -1.45 1.30 8.42
C LEU A 29 -2.94 1.18 8.79
N VAL A 30 -3.84 1.61 7.90
CA VAL A 30 -5.29 1.48 8.09
C VAL A 30 -5.71 0.00 8.08
N ALA A 31 -5.08 -0.84 7.26
CA ALA A 31 -5.33 -2.29 7.26
C ALA A 31 -4.92 -2.93 8.60
N ILE A 32 -3.78 -2.55 9.17
CA ILE A 32 -3.35 -2.99 10.50
C ILE A 32 -4.36 -2.52 11.56
N ALA A 33 -4.77 -1.24 11.50
CA ALA A 33 -5.79 -0.70 12.40
C ALA A 33 -7.13 -1.46 12.28
N ALA A 34 -7.54 -1.84 11.06
CA ALA A 34 -8.76 -2.60 10.81
C ALA A 34 -8.75 -3.96 11.55
N VAL A 35 -7.60 -4.64 11.55
CA VAL A 35 -7.41 -5.92 12.27
C VAL A 35 -7.51 -5.70 13.78
N ILE A 36 -6.93 -4.63 14.32
CA ILE A 36 -7.04 -4.31 15.75
C ILE A 36 -8.50 -3.98 16.10
N CYS A 37 -9.15 -3.13 15.30
CA CYS A 37 -10.55 -2.74 15.49
C CYS A 37 -11.52 -3.93 15.43
N LEU A 38 -11.15 -5.02 14.74
CA LEU A 38 -12.02 -6.21 14.64
C LEU A 38 -12.30 -6.82 16.01
N PHE A 39 -11.37 -6.68 16.94
CA PHE A 39 -11.50 -7.16 18.32
C PHE A 39 -12.17 -6.15 19.26
N ILE A 40 -12.49 -4.95 18.78
CA ILE A 40 -13.10 -3.86 19.56
C ILE A 40 -14.54 -3.63 19.08
N ASP A 41 -14.72 -3.30 17.80
CA ASP A 41 -16.00 -3.07 17.15
C ASP A 41 -15.87 -3.34 15.64
N TRP A 42 -16.62 -4.33 15.15
CA TRP A 42 -16.62 -4.71 13.74
C TRP A 42 -17.08 -3.55 12.82
N ARG A 43 -17.87 -2.60 13.33
CA ARG A 43 -18.29 -1.40 12.56
C ARG A 43 -17.10 -0.51 12.23
N LEU A 44 -16.16 -0.38 13.16
CA LEU A 44 -14.91 0.35 12.92
C LEU A 44 -14.06 -0.38 11.87
N THR A 45 -13.99 -1.72 11.93
CA THR A 45 -13.32 -2.51 10.89
C THR A 45 -13.93 -2.28 9.52
N ALA A 46 -15.27 -2.25 9.40
CA ALA A 46 -15.93 -1.97 8.13
C ALA A 46 -15.55 -0.59 7.56
N ILE A 47 -15.48 0.43 8.42
CA ILE A 47 -15.01 1.77 8.02
C ILE A 47 -13.56 1.72 7.55
N CYS A 48 -12.66 1.06 8.30
CA CYS A 48 -11.26 0.93 7.91
C CYS A 48 -11.09 0.20 6.58
N VAL A 49 -11.85 -0.89 6.34
CA VAL A 49 -11.83 -1.63 5.06
C VAL A 49 -12.30 -0.75 3.90
N VAL A 50 -13.32 0.08 4.08
CA VAL A 50 -13.72 1.04 3.04
C VAL A 50 -12.59 2.04 2.78
N LEU A 51 -11.98 2.58 3.83
CA LEU A 51 -10.87 3.53 3.71
C LEU A 51 -9.65 2.92 2.99
N THR A 52 -9.33 1.64 3.22
CA THR A 52 -8.24 0.99 2.48
C THR A 52 -8.50 0.97 0.98
N GLN A 53 -9.75 0.72 0.55
CA GLN A 53 -10.11 0.74 -0.87
C GLN A 53 -10.03 2.16 -1.45
N VAL A 54 -10.52 3.16 -0.69
CA VAL A 54 -10.49 4.56 -1.13
C VAL A 54 -9.05 5.02 -1.34
N PHE A 55 -8.14 4.80 -0.39
CA PHE A 55 -6.75 5.22 -0.52
C PHE A 55 -6.00 4.47 -1.63
N ALA A 56 -6.13 3.14 -1.70
CA ALA A 56 -5.47 2.34 -2.72
C ALA A 56 -5.90 2.74 -4.14
N LEU A 57 -7.21 2.92 -4.37
CA LEU A 57 -7.73 3.26 -5.70
C LEU A 57 -7.51 4.73 -6.06
N SER A 58 -7.61 5.65 -5.12
CA SER A 58 -7.39 7.08 -5.38
C SER A 58 -5.99 7.35 -5.91
N GLY A 59 -4.99 6.67 -5.35
CA GLY A 59 -3.61 6.72 -5.82
C GLY A 59 -3.47 6.37 -7.30
N HIS A 60 -4.09 5.26 -7.73
CA HIS A 60 -4.08 4.82 -9.12
C HIS A 60 -4.91 5.70 -10.04
N ILE A 61 -6.09 6.16 -9.62
CA ILE A 61 -6.99 6.95 -10.48
C ILE A 61 -6.44 8.35 -10.73
N PHE A 62 -5.97 9.03 -9.68
CA PHE A 62 -5.60 10.44 -9.77
C PHE A 62 -4.12 10.66 -10.13
N PHE A 63 -3.21 9.79 -9.67
CA PHE A 63 -1.77 10.01 -9.80
C PHE A 63 -1.11 9.11 -10.84
N GLU A 64 -1.21 7.78 -10.69
CA GLU A 64 -0.51 6.87 -11.62
C GLU A 64 -1.20 6.73 -12.97
N LYS A 65 -2.53 6.78 -12.99
CA LYS A 65 -3.39 6.52 -14.16
C LYS A 65 -3.09 5.16 -14.82
N ASN A 66 -2.75 4.16 -14.01
CA ASN A 66 -2.48 2.79 -14.43
C ASN A 66 -3.39 1.79 -13.70
N GLU A 67 -3.28 0.51 -14.07
CA GLU A 67 -4.08 -0.55 -13.46
C GLU A 67 -3.50 -1.00 -12.11
N PRO A 68 -4.34 -1.27 -11.11
CA PRO A 68 -3.87 -1.79 -9.83
C PRO A 68 -3.19 -3.16 -10.02
N ALA A 69 -2.03 -3.36 -9.38
CA ALA A 69 -1.29 -4.62 -9.43
C ALA A 69 -2.09 -5.84 -8.94
N PHE A 70 -3.15 -5.61 -8.15
CA PHE A 70 -4.13 -6.63 -7.74
C PHE A 70 -4.80 -7.34 -8.92
N ARG A 71 -4.95 -6.66 -10.08
CA ARG A 71 -5.53 -7.26 -11.28
C ARG A 71 -4.71 -8.42 -11.82
N LYS A 72 -3.38 -8.32 -11.74
CA LYS A 72 -2.45 -9.36 -12.20
C LYS A 72 -2.14 -10.38 -11.10
N TYR A 73 -2.06 -9.93 -9.85
CA TYR A 73 -1.64 -10.75 -8.70
C TYR A 73 -2.67 -10.66 -7.55
N PRO A 74 -3.83 -11.32 -7.69
CA PRO A 74 -4.91 -11.21 -6.70
C PRO A 74 -4.47 -11.78 -5.35
N GLY A 75 -4.76 -11.04 -4.28
CA GLY A 75 -4.45 -11.41 -2.90
C GLY A 75 -2.97 -11.27 -2.52
N ILE A 76 -2.06 -11.89 -3.27
CA ILE A 76 -0.62 -11.88 -2.94
C ILE A 76 -0.01 -10.47 -2.97
N VAL A 77 -0.56 -9.56 -3.78
CA VAL A 77 -0.11 -8.17 -3.85
C VAL A 77 -0.31 -7.42 -2.53
N ILE A 78 -1.27 -7.84 -1.70
CA ILE A 78 -1.50 -7.22 -0.38
C ILE A 78 -0.31 -7.51 0.53
N LEU A 79 0.17 -8.77 0.53
CA LEU A 79 1.38 -9.15 1.27
C LEU A 79 2.61 -8.45 0.69
N ALA A 80 2.70 -8.30 -0.63
CA ALA A 80 3.79 -7.60 -1.28
C ALA A 80 3.82 -6.10 -0.89
N SER A 81 2.66 -5.44 -0.90
CA SER A 81 2.49 -4.05 -0.47
C SER A 81 2.86 -3.85 1.01
N MET A 82 2.40 -4.75 1.88
CA MET A 82 2.71 -4.73 3.30
C MET A 82 4.21 -4.93 3.55
N SER A 83 4.82 -5.95 2.94
CA SER A 83 6.28 -6.20 3.01
C SER A 83 7.08 -4.99 2.52
N TRP A 84 6.70 -4.39 1.39
CA TRP A 84 7.33 -3.20 0.87
C TRP A 84 7.18 -2.00 1.82
N SER A 85 6.04 -1.86 2.50
CA SER A 85 5.83 -0.81 3.50
C SER A 85 6.74 -0.97 4.72
N PHE A 86 6.89 -2.19 5.24
CA PHE A 86 7.82 -2.45 6.33
C PHE A 86 9.27 -2.13 5.95
N GLU A 87 9.71 -2.52 4.74
CA GLU A 87 11.07 -2.24 4.24
C GLU A 87 11.38 -0.75 4.07
N ASN A 88 10.34 0.07 3.89
CA ASN A 88 10.45 1.53 3.76
C ASN A 88 10.06 2.28 5.03
N TRP A 89 9.87 1.57 6.15
CA TRP A 89 9.42 2.13 7.43
C TRP A 89 8.16 2.98 7.26
N PHE A 90 7.19 2.43 6.52
CA PHE A 90 5.94 3.08 6.16
C PHE A 90 6.13 4.48 5.52
N GLY A 91 7.18 4.61 4.69
CA GLY A 91 7.49 5.82 3.91
C GLY A 91 8.54 6.73 4.54
N LEU A 92 8.87 6.56 5.83
CA LEU A 92 9.87 7.39 6.51
C LEU A 92 11.24 7.30 5.82
N ARG A 93 11.65 6.11 5.38
CA ARG A 93 12.94 5.92 4.70
C ARG A 93 13.03 6.73 3.41
N GLN A 94 11.93 6.84 2.67
CA GLN A 94 11.88 7.55 1.39
C GLN A 94 11.98 9.05 1.59
N ILE A 95 11.27 9.59 2.59
CA ILE A 95 11.34 11.01 2.97
C ILE A 95 12.77 11.37 3.39
N LEU A 96 13.40 10.56 4.25
CA LEU A 96 14.77 10.79 4.71
C LEU A 96 15.78 10.77 3.55
N SER A 97 15.61 9.84 2.60
CA SER A 97 16.51 9.76 1.44
C SER A 97 16.44 10.99 0.52
N GLN A 98 15.26 11.61 0.39
CA GLN A 98 15.09 12.84 -0.38
C GLN A 98 15.79 14.04 0.27
N GLN A 99 15.89 14.07 1.60
CA GLN A 99 16.57 15.16 2.31
C GLN A 99 18.10 15.08 2.24
N THR A 100 18.67 13.88 2.06
CA THR A 100 20.13 13.70 1.91
C THR A 100 20.67 14.02 0.52
N SER A 101 19.79 14.25 -0.46
CA SER A 101 20.14 14.55 -1.85
C SER A 101 20.04 16.05 -2.21
N ASN A 102 19.69 16.89 -1.23
CA ASN A 102 19.68 18.36 -1.30
C ASN A 102 20.82 18.92 -0.46
#